data_AF-A0A351QCT9-F1
#
_entry.id   AF-A0A351QCT9-F1
#
_cell.length_a   1.000
_cell.length_b   1.000
_cell.length_c   1.000
_cell.angle_alpha   90.00
_cell.angle_beta   90.00
_cell.angle_gamma   90.00
#
_symmetry.space_group_name_H-M   'P 1'
#
loop_
_entity.id
_entity.type
_entity.pdbx_description
1 polymer ?
#
loop_
_entity_poly.entity_id
_entity_poly.type
_entity_poly.pdbx_seq_one_letter_code
_entity_poly.pdbx_strand_id
1 'polypeptide(L)'
;MEKNMTENENFNQKIISAAEEREQWFDNVELPKLLEDYRLHFSCLRNIFDNLVKRSLVVPDPYKNDSRITAISLPETSSFADNERSIVLGIRLSQYETMLDYVCNFMKFSVSQLDNGKIKKMLELNNTFSWANLSVNSTRPNTRALAIAMNELKSGVQPIVQSLLKDSVSKTQTAMAEIDSGLKNLADFQRERYKVEIRKKVFANPSFDKEKAFASSGALLGEIKRLFPSCFPGKAFNNELVSELVAEETSPEKEKLQNSLYERLKIKDVKEEKKSTIDTHAIIMDALRILASTGEQFKAIAEKVNFNHEILQSEKKTFKDAILRFLRNLFGLEEPPVSYDIFITDKRTETKKKETIKYNEFYATLQKKTRVYASFISPNSPGYKKADSQNDSAILEYLNKQMVENNHIFAQLYGLDEFFKNTSKTVDRSRIKGLSMELMTIKNIVVKFNQKRAEYLSYVEEQEQMKKLGIS
;
A
#
# COMPACT_ATOMS: atom_id res chain seq x y z
N MET A 1 -44.86 -26.32 -29.23
CA MET A 1 -43.44 -26.48 -29.60
C MET A 1 -42.82 -25.13 -29.94
N GLU A 2 -43.43 -24.36 -30.84
CA GLU A 2 -42.97 -23.02 -31.27
C GLU A 2 -42.79 -22.00 -30.11
N LYS A 3 -43.77 -21.87 -29.20
CA LYS A 3 -43.67 -20.97 -28.02
C LYS A 3 -42.47 -21.28 -27.11
N ASN A 4 -42.17 -22.56 -26.88
CA ASN A 4 -41.04 -22.98 -26.02
C ASN A 4 -39.68 -22.71 -26.69
N MET A 5 -39.62 -22.73 -28.03
CA MET A 5 -38.40 -22.39 -28.77
C MET A 5 -38.10 -20.89 -28.72
N THR A 6 -39.11 -20.03 -28.90
CA THR A 6 -38.96 -18.58 -28.82
C THR A 6 -38.56 -18.12 -27.40
N GLU A 7 -39.11 -18.77 -26.36
CA GLU A 7 -38.71 -18.51 -24.96
C GLU A 7 -37.25 -18.89 -24.68
N ASN A 8 -36.77 -20.02 -25.22
CA ASN A 8 -35.37 -20.43 -25.07
C ASN A 8 -34.40 -19.51 -25.81
N GLU A 9 -34.76 -19.01 -26.99
CA GLU A 9 -33.92 -18.05 -27.74
C GLU A 9 -33.80 -16.72 -27.00
N ASN A 10 -34.90 -16.20 -26.46
CA ASN A 10 -34.91 -14.99 -25.64
C ASN A 10 -34.09 -15.16 -24.36
N PHE A 11 -34.15 -16.32 -23.71
CA PHE A 11 -33.33 -16.63 -22.53
C PHE A 11 -31.84 -16.68 -22.88
N ASN A 12 -31.47 -17.40 -23.94
CA ASN A 12 -30.07 -17.54 -24.34
C ASN A 12 -29.43 -16.19 -24.70
N GLN A 13 -30.15 -15.31 -25.41
CA GLN A 13 -29.71 -13.94 -25.66
C GLN A 13 -29.52 -13.14 -24.37
N LYS A 14 -30.48 -13.20 -23.45
CA LYS A 14 -30.42 -12.52 -22.15
C LYS A 14 -29.21 -12.96 -21.31
N ILE A 15 -28.91 -14.26 -21.27
CA ILE A 15 -27.74 -14.80 -20.57
C ILE A 15 -26.43 -14.40 -21.24
N ILE A 16 -26.38 -14.41 -22.57
CA ILE A 16 -25.21 -13.96 -23.33
C ILE A 16 -24.89 -12.50 -23.01
N SER A 17 -25.88 -11.61 -23.07
CA SER A 17 -25.69 -10.19 -22.74
C SER A 17 -25.26 -9.99 -21.29
N ALA A 18 -25.92 -10.65 -20.32
CA ALA A 18 -25.55 -10.56 -18.91
C ALA A 18 -24.12 -11.04 -18.64
N ALA A 19 -23.66 -12.09 -19.33
CA ALA A 19 -22.29 -12.58 -19.21
C ALA A 19 -21.26 -11.63 -19.83
N GLU A 20 -21.59 -10.98 -20.95
CA GLU A 20 -20.73 -9.96 -21.58
C GLU A 20 -20.57 -8.73 -20.69
N GLU A 21 -21.67 -8.24 -20.12
CA GLU A 21 -21.63 -7.16 -19.14
C GLU A 21 -20.76 -7.56 -17.93
N ARG A 22 -20.97 -8.76 -17.38
CA ARG A 22 -20.17 -9.25 -16.25
C ARG A 22 -18.68 -9.40 -16.58
N GLU A 23 -18.35 -9.84 -17.80
CA GLU A 23 -16.95 -9.91 -18.27
C GLU A 23 -16.31 -8.51 -18.28
N GLN A 24 -17.02 -7.51 -18.81
CA GLN A 24 -16.56 -6.12 -18.78
C GLN A 24 -16.44 -5.59 -17.35
N TRP A 25 -17.36 -5.92 -16.46
CA TRP A 25 -17.27 -5.53 -15.05
C TRP A 25 -16.04 -6.14 -14.37
N PHE A 26 -15.74 -7.42 -14.58
CA PHE A 26 -14.51 -8.02 -14.06
C PHE A 26 -13.27 -7.30 -14.59
N ASP A 27 -13.18 -7.10 -15.90
CA ASP A 27 -12.00 -6.49 -16.54
C ASP A 27 -11.77 -5.04 -16.11
N ASN A 28 -12.84 -4.28 -15.84
CA ASN A 28 -12.75 -2.85 -15.54
C ASN A 28 -12.84 -2.50 -14.04
N VAL A 29 -13.35 -3.40 -13.19
CA VAL A 29 -13.63 -3.11 -11.77
C VAL A 29 -12.91 -4.10 -10.85
N GLU A 30 -13.31 -5.37 -10.90
CA GLU A 30 -12.86 -6.37 -9.90
C GLU A 30 -11.39 -6.77 -10.10
N LEU A 31 -10.95 -7.04 -11.32
CA LEU A 31 -9.59 -7.50 -11.60
C LEU A 31 -8.52 -6.41 -11.40
N PRO A 32 -8.77 -5.13 -11.73
CA PRO A 32 -7.89 -4.03 -11.32
C PRO A 32 -7.75 -3.93 -9.80
N LYS A 33 -8.86 -4.01 -9.05
CA LYS A 33 -8.83 -4.02 -7.57
C LYS A 33 -8.02 -5.20 -7.04
N LEU A 34 -8.25 -6.39 -7.59
CA LEU A 34 -7.54 -7.61 -7.23
C LEU A 34 -6.02 -7.48 -7.42
N LEU A 35 -5.59 -6.83 -8.50
CA LEU A 35 -4.18 -6.54 -8.77
C LEU A 35 -3.59 -5.56 -7.74
N GLU A 36 -4.34 -4.53 -7.35
CA GLU A 36 -3.93 -3.61 -6.28
C GLU A 36 -3.79 -4.32 -4.93
N ASP A 37 -4.71 -5.23 -4.59
CA ASP A 37 -4.60 -6.04 -3.37
C ASP A 37 -3.34 -6.94 -3.41
N TYR A 38 -3.01 -7.53 -4.56
CA TYR A 38 -1.76 -8.27 -4.75
C TYR A 38 -0.52 -7.38 -4.56
N ARG A 39 -0.54 -6.15 -5.07
CA ARG A 39 0.56 -5.17 -4.90
C ARG A 39 0.73 -4.74 -3.45
N LEU A 40 -0.39 -4.55 -2.74
CA LEU A 40 -0.38 -4.24 -1.31
C LEU A 40 0.24 -5.39 -0.51
N HIS A 41 -0.19 -6.63 -0.76
CA HIS A 41 0.38 -7.82 -0.16
C HIS A 41 1.87 -7.94 -0.46
N PHE A 42 2.27 -7.78 -1.71
CA PHE A 42 3.66 -7.85 -2.14
C PHE A 42 4.55 -6.82 -1.41
N SER A 43 4.09 -5.58 -1.28
CA SER A 43 4.80 -4.53 -0.53
C SER A 43 4.96 -4.90 0.96
N CYS A 44 3.89 -5.40 1.58
CA CYS A 44 3.93 -5.84 2.98
C CYS A 44 4.87 -7.02 3.19
N LEU A 45 4.86 -8.01 2.28
CA LEU A 45 5.76 -9.15 2.30
C LEU A 45 7.22 -8.70 2.21
N ARG A 46 7.55 -7.81 1.25
CA ARG A 46 8.92 -7.31 1.08
C ARG A 46 9.43 -6.63 2.34
N ASN A 47 8.60 -5.80 2.98
CA ASN A 47 8.95 -5.17 4.24
C ASN A 47 9.22 -6.21 5.34
N ILE A 48 8.37 -7.23 5.47
CA ILE A 48 8.58 -8.32 6.43
C ILE A 48 9.89 -9.06 6.13
N PHE A 49 10.09 -9.45 4.87
CA PHE A 49 11.22 -10.26 4.44
C PHE A 49 12.56 -9.50 4.60
N ASP A 50 12.62 -8.23 4.19
CA ASP A 50 13.79 -7.37 4.36
C ASP A 50 14.21 -7.25 5.83
N ASN A 51 13.25 -7.16 6.76
CA ASN A 51 13.55 -7.09 8.19
C ASN A 51 14.05 -8.42 8.75
N LEU A 52 13.53 -9.56 8.26
CA LEU A 52 14.04 -10.89 8.60
C LEU A 52 15.49 -11.07 8.12
N VAL A 53 15.79 -10.64 6.88
CA VAL A 53 17.14 -10.71 6.29
C VAL A 53 18.12 -9.79 7.04
N LYS A 54 17.75 -8.54 7.32
CA LYS A 54 18.58 -7.58 8.07
C LYS A 54 18.97 -8.07 9.47
N ARG A 55 18.17 -8.96 10.05
CA ARG A 55 18.44 -9.59 11.35
C ARG A 55 19.02 -11.00 11.24
N SER A 56 19.30 -11.47 10.03
CA SER A 56 19.87 -12.80 9.76
C SER A 56 18.99 -13.95 10.27
N LEU A 57 17.67 -13.72 10.37
CA LEU A 57 16.70 -14.73 10.76
C LEU A 57 16.33 -15.66 9.59
N VAL A 58 16.63 -15.21 8.37
CA VAL A 58 16.52 -15.97 7.14
C VAL A 58 17.69 -15.63 6.21
N VAL A 59 18.08 -16.57 5.35
CA VAL A 59 19.09 -16.38 4.31
C VAL A 59 18.39 -16.36 2.95
N PRO A 60 18.41 -15.23 2.20
CA PRO A 60 17.74 -15.15 0.91
C PRO A 60 18.41 -16.09 -0.12
N ASP A 61 17.64 -16.48 -1.14
CA ASP A 61 18.15 -17.31 -2.22
C ASP A 61 19.23 -16.55 -3.03
N PRO A 62 20.49 -17.03 -3.08
CA PRO A 62 21.56 -16.35 -3.82
C PRO A 62 21.32 -16.33 -5.33
N TYR A 63 20.49 -17.21 -5.88
CA TYR A 63 20.22 -17.35 -7.32
C TYR A 63 18.90 -16.70 -7.76
N LYS A 64 18.26 -15.91 -6.89
CA LYS A 64 16.95 -15.28 -7.16
C LYS A 64 16.91 -14.49 -8.48
N ASN A 65 18.02 -13.87 -8.88
CA ASN A 65 18.10 -13.03 -10.07
C ASN A 65 18.36 -13.79 -11.38
N ASP A 66 18.70 -15.09 -11.31
CA ASP A 66 19.11 -15.88 -12.48
C ASP A 66 17.94 -16.59 -13.18
N SER A 67 16.74 -16.58 -12.59
CA SER A 67 15.57 -17.29 -13.12
C SER A 67 14.72 -16.43 -14.06
N ARG A 68 14.53 -16.87 -15.32
CA ARG A 68 13.50 -16.32 -16.22
C ARG A 68 12.14 -16.92 -15.88
N ILE A 69 11.23 -16.12 -15.35
CA ILE A 69 9.89 -16.58 -14.95
C ILE A 69 8.89 -16.30 -16.05
N THR A 70 8.26 -17.36 -16.54
CA THR A 70 7.21 -17.28 -17.59
C THR A 70 5.86 -17.79 -17.11
N ALA A 71 5.80 -18.40 -15.93
CA ALA A 71 4.60 -18.95 -15.31
C ALA A 71 4.75 -19.05 -13.80
N ILE A 72 3.62 -19.13 -13.09
CA ILE A 72 3.59 -19.36 -11.63
C ILE A 72 4.18 -20.74 -11.32
N SER A 73 5.23 -20.73 -10.49
CA SER A 73 5.83 -21.89 -9.83
C SER A 73 5.62 -21.80 -8.32
N LEU A 74 5.18 -22.87 -7.67
CA LEU A 74 4.86 -22.85 -6.25
C LEU A 74 6.10 -23.11 -5.39
N PRO A 75 6.34 -22.34 -4.32
CA PRO A 75 7.37 -22.68 -3.34
C PRO A 75 7.10 -24.02 -2.68
N GLU A 76 8.15 -24.74 -2.28
CA GLU A 76 7.98 -25.99 -1.55
C GLU A 76 7.28 -25.79 -0.21
N THR A 77 6.54 -26.82 0.23
CA THR A 77 5.78 -26.81 1.49
C THR A 77 6.10 -28.00 2.39
N SER A 78 7.06 -28.84 1.99
CA SER A 78 7.53 -30.01 2.75
C SER A 78 8.13 -29.60 4.10
N SER A 79 8.12 -30.54 5.05
CA SER A 79 8.78 -30.36 6.35
C SER A 79 10.30 -30.29 6.19
N PHE A 80 10.97 -29.57 7.09
CA PHE A 80 12.42 -29.42 7.14
C PHE A 80 12.88 -29.37 8.60
N ALA A 81 14.18 -29.59 8.83
CA ALA A 81 14.76 -29.59 10.16
C ALA A 81 14.98 -28.17 10.72
N ASP A 82 14.88 -28.00 12.04
CA ASP A 82 14.94 -26.67 12.67
C ASP A 82 16.29 -25.96 12.47
N ASN A 83 17.39 -26.72 12.38
CA ASN A 83 18.73 -26.17 12.11
C ASN A 83 18.87 -25.61 10.67
N GLU A 84 18.02 -26.03 9.74
CA GLU A 84 18.00 -25.58 8.35
C GLU A 84 17.01 -24.44 8.12
N ARG A 85 16.21 -24.08 9.14
CA ARG A 85 15.06 -23.16 9.04
C ARG A 85 15.40 -21.85 8.36
N SER A 86 16.49 -21.20 8.77
CA SER A 86 16.88 -19.88 8.23
C SER A 86 17.10 -19.94 6.71
N ILE A 87 17.72 -21.02 6.23
CA ILE A 87 18.02 -21.22 4.80
C ILE A 87 16.75 -21.62 4.04
N VAL A 88 16.06 -22.67 4.49
CA VAL A 88 14.89 -23.20 3.77
C VAL A 88 13.75 -22.17 3.72
N LEU A 89 13.47 -21.49 4.83
CA LEU A 89 12.46 -20.43 4.86
C LEU A 89 12.87 -19.25 3.98
N GLY A 90 14.14 -18.86 3.99
CA GLY A 90 14.64 -17.76 3.17
C GLY A 90 14.57 -18.05 1.67
N ILE A 91 14.85 -19.27 1.23
CA ILE A 91 14.65 -19.71 -0.16
C ILE A 91 13.16 -19.66 -0.53
N ARG A 92 12.29 -20.24 0.31
CA ARG A 92 10.84 -20.26 0.04
C ARG A 92 10.21 -18.87 0.02
N LEU A 93 10.64 -17.96 0.90
CA LEU A 93 10.23 -16.56 0.88
C LEU A 93 10.75 -15.82 -0.35
N SER A 94 12.00 -16.08 -0.77
CA SER A 94 12.57 -15.51 -1.99
C SER A 94 11.76 -15.94 -3.22
N GLN A 95 11.47 -17.23 -3.35
CA GLN A 95 10.63 -17.77 -4.44
C GLN A 95 9.22 -17.18 -4.40
N TYR A 96 8.61 -17.11 -3.21
CA TYR A 96 7.28 -16.53 -3.04
C TYR A 96 7.24 -15.07 -3.45
N GLU A 97 8.22 -14.27 -3.02
CA GLU A 97 8.39 -12.88 -3.41
C GLU A 97 8.54 -12.72 -4.92
N THR A 98 9.39 -13.53 -5.57
CA THR A 98 9.56 -13.46 -7.03
C THR A 98 8.29 -13.86 -7.78
N MET A 99 7.50 -14.80 -7.26
CA MET A 99 6.20 -15.14 -7.86
C MET A 99 5.17 -14.03 -7.71
N LEU A 100 5.14 -13.33 -6.56
CA LEU A 100 4.28 -12.18 -6.39
C LEU A 100 4.69 -11.02 -7.31
N ASP A 101 6.00 -10.81 -7.52
CA ASP A 101 6.52 -9.85 -8.49
C ASP A 101 6.03 -10.19 -9.91
N TYR A 102 6.13 -11.46 -10.30
CA TYR A 102 5.59 -11.95 -11.58
C TYR A 102 4.10 -11.68 -11.73
N VAL A 103 3.30 -12.01 -10.70
CA VAL A 103 1.85 -11.74 -10.68
C VAL A 103 1.56 -10.24 -10.82
N CYS A 104 2.27 -9.38 -10.08
CA CYS A 104 1.98 -7.95 -10.04
C CYS A 104 2.41 -7.19 -11.30
N ASN A 105 3.50 -7.62 -11.94
CA ASN A 105 4.19 -6.82 -12.96
C ASN A 105 4.18 -7.45 -14.36
N PHE A 106 3.94 -8.76 -14.47
CA PHE A 106 4.07 -9.47 -15.74
C PHE A 106 2.80 -10.21 -16.16
N MET A 107 1.91 -10.56 -15.21
CA MET A 107 0.62 -11.15 -15.55
C MET A 107 -0.39 -10.10 -15.97
N LYS A 108 -1.14 -10.40 -17.04
CA LYS A 108 -2.30 -9.59 -17.45
C LYS A 108 -3.55 -10.04 -16.70
N PHE A 109 -4.12 -9.13 -15.92
CA PHE A 109 -5.36 -9.34 -15.18
C PHE A 109 -6.56 -9.03 -16.09
N SER A 110 -7.00 -10.03 -16.84
CA SER A 110 -8.26 -9.99 -17.59
C SER A 110 -8.92 -11.37 -17.62
N VAL A 111 -10.24 -11.42 -17.76
CA VAL A 111 -11.04 -12.65 -17.84
C VAL A 111 -10.56 -13.54 -18.98
N SER A 112 -10.17 -12.94 -20.11
CA SER A 112 -9.61 -13.67 -21.25
C SER A 112 -8.26 -14.34 -20.97
N GLN A 113 -7.49 -13.83 -20.00
CA GLN A 113 -6.14 -14.32 -19.69
C GLN A 113 -6.08 -15.19 -18.45
N LEU A 114 -7.01 -15.04 -17.49
CA LEU A 114 -7.05 -15.78 -16.23
C LEU A 114 -8.01 -16.97 -16.33
N ASP A 115 -7.58 -18.05 -16.96
CA ASP A 115 -8.33 -19.32 -16.96
C ASP A 115 -8.35 -20.00 -15.58
N ASN A 116 -9.22 -21.00 -15.41
CA ASN A 116 -9.34 -21.77 -14.16
C ASN A 116 -8.03 -22.43 -13.71
N GLY A 117 -7.13 -22.78 -14.64
CA GLY A 117 -5.82 -23.35 -14.31
C GLY A 117 -4.90 -22.31 -13.66
N LYS A 118 -4.85 -21.10 -14.21
CA LYS A 118 -4.09 -19.98 -13.64
C LYS A 118 -4.70 -19.53 -12.31
N ILE A 119 -6.02 -19.38 -12.22
CA ILE A 119 -6.71 -19.03 -10.98
C ILE A 119 -6.38 -20.04 -9.87
N LYS A 120 -6.42 -21.34 -10.18
CA LYS A 120 -6.03 -22.40 -9.23
C LYS A 120 -4.58 -22.23 -8.77
N LYS A 121 -3.63 -22.01 -9.68
CA LYS A 121 -2.23 -21.76 -9.31
C LYS A 121 -2.04 -20.51 -8.44
N MET A 122 -2.81 -19.45 -8.69
CA MET A 122 -2.81 -18.25 -7.86
C MET A 122 -3.34 -18.54 -6.45
N LEU A 123 -4.45 -19.29 -6.32
CA LEU A 123 -4.96 -19.73 -5.02
C LEU A 123 -3.98 -20.65 -4.29
N GLU A 124 -3.28 -21.54 -5.00
CA GLU A 124 -2.22 -22.39 -4.42
C GLU A 124 -1.03 -21.56 -3.95
N LEU A 125 -0.60 -20.57 -4.76
CA LEU A 125 0.45 -19.62 -4.39
C LEU A 125 0.06 -18.85 -3.13
N ASN A 126 -1.14 -18.29 -3.10
CA ASN A 126 -1.71 -17.58 -1.94
C ASN A 126 -1.66 -18.44 -0.68
N ASN A 127 -1.94 -19.73 -0.84
CA ASN A 127 -1.92 -20.67 0.26
C ASN A 127 -0.51 -21.04 0.72
N THR A 128 0.59 -20.65 0.07
CA THR A 128 1.96 -21.01 0.52
C THR A 128 2.21 -20.68 2.00
N PHE A 129 1.66 -19.56 2.47
CA PHE A 129 1.68 -19.12 3.86
C PHE A 129 0.26 -18.81 4.33
N SER A 130 -0.09 -19.26 5.54
CA SER A 130 -1.39 -18.95 6.14
C SER A 130 -1.33 -17.63 6.90
N TRP A 131 -1.51 -16.52 6.19
CA TRP A 131 -1.42 -15.18 6.78
C TRP A 131 -2.51 -14.88 7.81
N ALA A 132 -3.75 -15.32 7.55
CA ALA A 132 -4.86 -15.18 8.50
C ALA A 132 -4.61 -15.93 9.82
N ASN A 133 -3.90 -17.06 9.76
CA ASN A 133 -3.63 -17.92 10.92
C ASN A 133 -2.12 -18.11 11.13
N LEU A 134 -1.37 -17.00 11.17
CA LEU A 134 0.07 -17.02 11.38
C LEU A 134 0.38 -17.40 12.83
N SER A 135 0.76 -18.66 13.06
CA SER A 135 0.97 -19.24 14.39
C SER A 135 2.15 -20.21 14.42
N VAL A 136 2.88 -20.19 15.54
CA VAL A 136 3.97 -21.13 15.83
C VAL A 136 3.48 -22.57 16.01
N ASN A 137 2.18 -22.76 16.27
CA ASN A 137 1.54 -24.07 16.40
C ASN A 137 0.94 -24.56 15.08
N SER A 138 1.21 -23.88 13.95
CA SER A 138 0.67 -24.30 12.66
C SER A 138 1.20 -25.68 12.27
N THR A 139 0.30 -26.53 11.74
CA THR A 139 0.66 -27.80 11.10
C THR A 139 1.38 -27.59 9.77
N ARG A 140 1.31 -26.38 9.20
CA ARG A 140 1.93 -26.02 7.92
C ARG A 140 3.37 -25.56 8.15
N PRO A 141 4.40 -26.26 7.61
CA PRO A 141 5.80 -25.96 7.90
C PRO A 141 6.20 -24.50 7.61
N ASN A 142 5.79 -23.96 6.46
CA ASN A 142 6.08 -22.59 6.06
C ASN A 142 5.49 -21.55 7.02
N THR A 143 4.20 -21.69 7.36
CA THR A 143 3.51 -20.80 8.30
C THR A 143 4.14 -20.84 9.68
N ARG A 144 4.44 -22.05 10.18
CA ARG A 144 5.07 -22.24 11.49
C ARG A 144 6.43 -21.56 11.55
N ALA A 145 7.29 -21.84 10.56
CA ALA A 145 8.63 -21.27 10.51
C ALA A 145 8.61 -19.74 10.37
N LEU A 146 7.72 -19.19 9.53
CA LEU A 146 7.53 -17.75 9.42
C LEU A 146 7.06 -17.14 10.75
N ALA A 147 6.12 -17.78 11.45
CA ALA A 147 5.64 -17.31 12.75
C ALA A 147 6.74 -17.30 13.82
N ILE A 148 7.60 -18.33 13.83
CA ILE A 148 8.76 -18.38 14.74
C ILE A 148 9.73 -17.24 14.42
N ALA A 149 10.12 -17.09 13.15
CA ALA A 149 11.03 -16.03 12.72
C ALA A 149 10.45 -14.63 13.00
N MET A 150 9.15 -14.44 12.83
CA MET A 150 8.45 -13.20 13.16
C MET A 150 8.41 -12.92 14.67
N ASN A 151 8.35 -13.95 15.52
CA ASN A 151 8.42 -13.77 16.97
C ASN A 151 9.85 -13.44 17.43
N GLU A 152 10.85 -14.08 16.84
CA GLU A 152 12.27 -13.74 17.07
C GLU A 152 12.58 -12.30 16.62
N LEU A 153 12.02 -11.87 15.48
CA LEU A 153 12.18 -10.52 14.96
C LEU A 153 11.65 -9.45 15.91
N LYS A 154 10.59 -9.73 16.68
CA LYS A 154 10.03 -8.78 17.66
C LYS A 154 11.01 -8.50 18.79
N SER A 155 11.80 -9.51 19.17
CA SER A 155 12.82 -9.41 20.23
C SER A 155 14.04 -8.64 19.70
N GLY A 156 14.10 -7.34 20.00
CA GLY A 156 15.26 -6.50 19.66
C GLY A 156 15.09 -5.54 18.49
N VAL A 157 13.86 -5.36 17.97
CA VAL A 157 13.54 -4.24 17.05
C VAL A 157 12.82 -3.11 17.79
N GLN A 158 13.04 -1.88 17.35
CA GLN A 158 12.42 -0.69 17.97
C GLN A 158 10.88 -0.77 17.88
N PRO A 159 10.13 -0.19 18.85
CA PRO A 159 8.66 -0.24 18.86
C PRO A 159 7.99 0.22 17.56
N ILE A 160 8.59 1.17 16.84
CA ILE A 160 8.12 1.63 15.54
C ILE A 160 8.18 0.54 14.47
N VAL A 161 9.25 -0.26 14.46
CA VAL A 161 9.43 -1.39 13.53
C VAL A 161 8.46 -2.51 13.91
N GLN A 162 8.26 -2.77 15.21
CA GLN A 162 7.24 -3.74 15.67
C GLN A 162 5.84 -3.35 15.20
N SER A 163 5.48 -2.07 15.32
CA SER A 163 4.18 -1.55 14.84
C SER A 163 4.04 -1.69 13.32
N LEU A 164 5.08 -1.33 12.56
CA LEU A 164 5.10 -1.46 11.10
C LEU A 164 4.95 -2.92 10.64
N LEU A 165 5.62 -3.87 11.32
CA LEU A 165 5.50 -5.30 11.04
C LEU A 165 4.11 -5.82 11.34
N LYS A 166 3.50 -5.38 12.45
CA LYS A 166 2.11 -5.72 12.79
C LYS A 166 1.13 -5.19 11.75
N ASP A 167 1.30 -3.94 11.32
CA ASP A 167 0.49 -3.32 10.26
C ASP A 167 0.66 -4.07 8.93
N SER A 168 1.89 -4.45 8.57
CA SER A 168 2.17 -5.23 7.36
C SER A 168 1.47 -6.59 7.38
N VAL A 169 1.49 -7.29 8.52
CA VAL A 169 0.74 -8.56 8.68
C VAL A 169 -0.77 -8.32 8.58
N SER A 170 -1.30 -7.29 9.25
CA SER A 170 -2.74 -6.99 9.23
C SER A 170 -3.22 -6.65 7.81
N LYS A 171 -2.50 -5.80 7.08
CA LYS A 171 -2.83 -5.45 5.70
C LYS A 171 -2.73 -6.64 4.77
N THR A 172 -1.72 -7.49 4.97
CA THR A 172 -1.61 -8.77 4.26
C THR A 172 -2.85 -9.65 4.49
N GLN A 173 -3.31 -9.77 5.73
CA GLN A 173 -4.51 -10.57 6.04
C GLN A 173 -5.75 -10.07 5.31
N THR A 174 -5.97 -8.75 5.31
CA THR A 174 -7.09 -8.12 4.59
C THR A 174 -6.97 -8.32 3.09
N ALA A 175 -5.81 -7.97 2.50
CA ALA A 175 -5.58 -8.11 1.06
C ALA A 175 -5.76 -9.57 0.61
N MET A 176 -5.23 -10.53 1.36
CA MET A 176 -5.38 -11.96 1.03
C MET A 176 -6.83 -12.44 1.07
N ALA A 177 -7.65 -11.93 1.99
CA ALA A 177 -9.06 -12.27 2.06
C ALA A 177 -9.83 -11.74 0.84
N GLU A 178 -9.58 -10.49 0.45
CA GLU A 178 -10.14 -9.89 -0.77
C GLU A 178 -9.67 -10.66 -2.02
N ILE A 179 -8.38 -11.00 -2.08
CA ILE A 179 -7.80 -11.75 -3.20
C ILE A 179 -8.46 -13.11 -3.36
N ASP A 180 -8.54 -13.90 -2.28
CA ASP A 180 -9.11 -15.23 -2.34
C ASP A 180 -10.62 -15.19 -2.68
N SER A 181 -11.32 -14.15 -2.23
CA SER A 181 -12.72 -13.92 -2.57
C SER A 181 -12.90 -13.60 -4.06
N GLY A 182 -12.14 -12.63 -4.58
CA GLY A 182 -12.18 -12.20 -5.98
C GLY A 182 -11.79 -13.33 -6.94
N LEU A 183 -10.76 -14.11 -6.61
CA LEU A 183 -10.36 -15.27 -7.41
C LEU A 183 -11.41 -16.39 -7.43
N LYS A 184 -12.11 -16.64 -6.31
CA LYS A 184 -13.22 -17.62 -6.28
C LYS A 184 -14.39 -17.15 -7.13
N ASN A 185 -14.78 -15.88 -7.00
CA ASN A 185 -15.84 -15.28 -7.82
C ASN A 185 -15.48 -15.33 -9.32
N LEU A 186 -14.21 -15.07 -9.67
CA LEU A 186 -13.73 -15.21 -11.04
C LEU A 186 -13.76 -16.67 -11.53
N ALA A 187 -13.36 -17.63 -10.70
CA ALA A 187 -13.41 -19.06 -11.05
C ALA A 187 -14.85 -19.52 -11.33
N ASP A 188 -15.80 -19.10 -10.49
CA ASP A 188 -17.22 -19.36 -10.69
C ASP A 188 -17.70 -18.75 -12.01
N PHE A 189 -17.29 -17.51 -12.30
CA PHE A 189 -17.63 -16.87 -13.57
C PHE A 189 -17.01 -17.58 -14.78
N GLN A 190 -15.77 -18.08 -14.70
CA GLN A 190 -15.16 -18.82 -15.81
C GLN A 190 -15.92 -20.13 -16.13
N ARG A 191 -16.52 -20.78 -15.13
CA ARG A 191 -17.42 -21.93 -15.36
C ARG A 191 -18.65 -21.52 -16.15
N GLU A 192 -19.27 -20.40 -15.78
CA GLU A 192 -20.44 -19.88 -16.50
C GLU A 192 -20.08 -19.41 -17.92
N ARG A 193 -18.95 -18.73 -18.08
CA ARG A 193 -18.43 -18.30 -19.38
C ARG A 193 -18.18 -19.47 -20.33
N TYR A 194 -17.68 -20.61 -19.83
CA TYR A 194 -17.55 -21.83 -20.62
C TYR A 194 -18.90 -22.29 -21.20
N LYS A 195 -19.97 -22.27 -20.39
CA LYS A 195 -21.33 -22.61 -20.85
C LYS A 195 -21.88 -21.58 -21.84
N VAL A 196 -21.65 -20.29 -21.59
CA VAL A 196 -22.07 -19.20 -22.50
C VAL A 196 -21.37 -19.30 -23.86
N GLU A 197 -20.08 -19.63 -23.91
CA GLU A 197 -19.39 -19.83 -25.18
C GLU A 197 -20.02 -20.95 -26.01
N ILE A 198 -20.47 -22.04 -25.37
CA ILE A 198 -21.20 -23.12 -26.05
C ILE A 198 -22.51 -22.59 -26.64
N ARG A 199 -23.28 -21.80 -25.88
CA ARG A 199 -24.50 -21.14 -26.39
C ARG A 199 -24.18 -20.27 -27.61
N LYS A 200 -23.11 -19.45 -27.55
CA LYS A 200 -22.69 -18.56 -28.63
C LYS A 200 -22.26 -19.29 -29.90
N LYS A 201 -21.53 -20.41 -29.79
CA LYS A 201 -20.87 -21.06 -30.95
C LYS A 201 -21.55 -22.33 -31.43
N VAL A 202 -22.14 -23.10 -30.53
CA VAL A 202 -22.82 -24.36 -30.87
C VAL A 202 -24.27 -24.08 -31.25
N PHE A 203 -25.03 -23.33 -30.44
CA PHE A 203 -26.45 -23.10 -30.74
C PHE A 203 -26.67 -22.16 -31.94
N ALA A 204 -25.70 -21.28 -32.19
CA ALA A 204 -25.69 -20.43 -33.40
C ALA A 204 -25.10 -21.12 -34.63
N ASN A 205 -24.61 -22.37 -34.52
CA ASN A 205 -24.06 -23.08 -35.66
C ASN A 205 -25.18 -23.41 -36.66
N PRO A 206 -25.03 -23.13 -37.98
CA PRO A 206 -26.07 -23.45 -38.97
C PRO A 206 -26.45 -24.93 -39.04
N SER A 207 -25.55 -25.82 -38.61
CA SER A 207 -25.77 -27.26 -38.56
C SER A 207 -26.41 -27.74 -37.25
N PHE A 208 -26.75 -26.84 -36.31
CA PHE A 208 -27.39 -27.19 -35.04
C PHE A 208 -28.90 -27.42 -35.24
N ASP A 209 -29.35 -28.65 -35.03
CA ASP A 209 -30.76 -29.02 -35.15
C ASP A 209 -31.51 -28.69 -33.85
N LYS A 210 -32.13 -27.50 -33.81
CA LYS A 210 -32.84 -26.99 -32.62
C LYS A 210 -34.02 -27.89 -32.21
N GLU A 211 -34.81 -28.35 -33.18
CA GLU A 211 -36.02 -29.14 -32.90
C GLU A 211 -35.65 -30.47 -32.24
N LYS A 212 -34.65 -31.14 -32.79
CA LYS A 212 -34.14 -32.39 -32.22
C LYS A 212 -33.45 -32.16 -30.89
N ALA A 213 -32.59 -31.14 -30.79
CA ALA A 213 -31.77 -30.91 -29.61
C ALA A 213 -32.63 -30.62 -28.36
N PHE A 214 -33.63 -29.75 -28.47
CA PHE A 214 -34.45 -29.37 -27.31
C PHE A 214 -35.58 -30.36 -26.97
N ALA A 215 -35.71 -31.47 -27.71
CA ALA A 215 -36.71 -32.50 -27.42
C ALA A 215 -36.42 -33.29 -26.12
N SER A 216 -35.16 -33.44 -25.73
CA SER A 216 -34.76 -34.08 -24.48
C SER A 216 -33.34 -33.71 -24.06
N SER A 217 -33.00 -33.89 -22.78
CA SER A 217 -31.63 -33.67 -22.28
C SER A 217 -30.59 -34.53 -23.01
N GLY A 218 -30.93 -35.77 -23.34
CA GLY A 218 -30.03 -36.66 -24.08
C GLY A 218 -29.79 -36.20 -25.52
N ALA A 219 -30.83 -35.68 -26.18
CA ALA A 219 -30.71 -35.15 -27.53
C ALA A 219 -29.85 -33.87 -27.57
N LEU A 220 -30.05 -32.94 -26.62
CA LEU A 220 -29.23 -31.73 -26.52
C LEU A 220 -27.76 -32.06 -26.25
N LEU A 221 -27.49 -32.97 -25.31
CA LEU A 221 -26.12 -33.40 -25.00
C LEU A 221 -25.44 -34.04 -26.22
N GLY A 222 -26.16 -34.90 -26.94
CA GLY A 222 -25.66 -35.55 -28.16
C GLY A 222 -25.30 -34.53 -29.24
N GLU A 223 -26.15 -33.52 -29.43
CA GLU A 223 -25.94 -32.47 -30.43
C GLU A 223 -24.77 -31.55 -30.06
N ILE A 224 -24.65 -31.17 -28.77
CA ILE A 224 -23.49 -30.41 -28.28
C ILE A 224 -22.20 -31.20 -28.51
N LYS A 225 -22.16 -32.50 -28.16
CA LYS A 225 -20.99 -33.35 -28.39
C LYS A 225 -20.61 -33.47 -29.86
N ARG A 226 -21.59 -33.54 -30.76
CA ARG A 226 -21.38 -33.64 -32.20
C ARG A 226 -20.69 -32.40 -32.77
N LEU A 227 -21.11 -31.21 -32.34
CA LEU A 227 -20.63 -29.93 -32.89
C LEU A 227 -19.45 -29.32 -32.11
N PHE A 228 -19.19 -29.77 -30.88
CA PHE A 228 -18.12 -29.22 -30.05
C PHE A 228 -16.74 -29.25 -30.71
N PRO A 229 -16.27 -30.36 -31.34
CA PRO A 229 -14.94 -30.40 -31.95
C PRO A 229 -14.75 -29.37 -33.07
N SER A 230 -15.81 -29.11 -33.86
CA SER A 230 -15.78 -28.09 -34.92
C SER A 230 -15.86 -26.67 -34.38
N CYS A 231 -16.63 -26.43 -33.32
CA CYS A 231 -16.79 -25.09 -32.74
C CYS A 231 -15.64 -24.70 -31.79
N PHE A 232 -14.93 -25.68 -31.22
CA PHE A 232 -13.86 -25.48 -30.25
C PHE A 232 -12.64 -26.39 -30.51
N PRO A 233 -11.93 -26.18 -31.62
CA PRO A 233 -10.76 -26.98 -31.94
C PRO A 233 -9.70 -26.89 -30.83
N GLY A 234 -9.21 -28.04 -30.37
CA GLY A 234 -8.17 -28.14 -29.34
C GLY A 234 -8.61 -27.85 -27.90
N LYS A 235 -9.89 -27.57 -27.63
CA LYS A 235 -10.40 -27.43 -26.27
C LYS A 235 -10.91 -28.75 -25.71
N ALA A 236 -10.71 -28.96 -24.41
CA ALA A 236 -11.24 -30.11 -23.70
C ALA A 236 -12.76 -29.97 -23.45
N PHE A 237 -13.49 -31.08 -23.63
CA PHE A 237 -14.92 -31.16 -23.34
C PHE A 237 -15.17 -31.42 -21.86
N ASN A 238 -15.78 -30.46 -21.16
CA ASN A 238 -16.16 -30.61 -19.75
C ASN A 238 -17.59 -31.19 -19.61
N ASN A 239 -17.70 -32.48 -19.27
CA ASN A 239 -19.00 -33.15 -19.15
C ASN A 239 -19.88 -32.58 -18.03
N GLU A 240 -19.29 -32.14 -16.91
CA GLU A 240 -20.03 -31.59 -15.77
C GLU A 240 -20.73 -30.28 -16.16
N LEU A 241 -19.97 -29.32 -16.68
CA LEU A 241 -20.49 -28.01 -17.10
C LEU A 241 -21.49 -28.13 -18.25
N VAL A 242 -21.27 -29.05 -19.19
CA VAL A 242 -22.23 -29.28 -20.26
C VAL A 242 -23.52 -29.92 -19.72
N SER A 243 -23.42 -30.80 -18.73
CA SER A 243 -24.61 -31.39 -18.09
C SER A 243 -25.43 -30.33 -17.34
N GLU A 244 -24.76 -29.39 -16.64
CA GLU A 244 -25.41 -28.22 -16.05
C GLU A 244 -26.14 -27.38 -17.11
N LEU A 245 -25.46 -27.05 -18.21
CA LEU A 245 -26.05 -26.31 -19.33
C LEU A 245 -27.29 -27.03 -19.88
N VAL A 246 -27.20 -28.34 -20.11
CA VAL A 246 -28.32 -29.14 -20.63
C VAL A 246 -29.51 -29.09 -19.67
N ALA A 247 -29.26 -29.15 -18.36
CA ALA A 247 -30.31 -29.04 -17.35
C ALA A 247 -30.97 -27.65 -17.33
N GLU A 248 -30.19 -26.58 -17.53
CA GLU A 248 -30.70 -25.20 -17.65
C GLU A 248 -31.67 -25.03 -18.86
N GLU A 249 -31.53 -25.84 -19.91
CA GLU A 249 -32.36 -25.75 -21.12
C GLU A 249 -33.54 -26.73 -21.15
N THR A 250 -33.39 -27.92 -20.56
CA THR A 250 -34.31 -29.06 -20.81
C THR A 250 -34.89 -29.71 -19.56
N SER A 251 -34.43 -29.37 -18.35
CA SER A 251 -34.91 -30.02 -17.13
C SER A 251 -36.33 -29.56 -16.74
N PRO A 252 -37.06 -30.35 -15.93
CA PRO A 252 -38.33 -29.91 -15.35
C PRO A 252 -38.22 -28.66 -14.46
N GLU A 253 -37.05 -28.40 -13.86
CA GLU A 253 -36.77 -27.22 -13.03
C GLU A 253 -36.15 -26.06 -13.84
N LYS A 254 -36.27 -26.05 -15.17
CA LYS A 254 -35.59 -25.09 -16.06
C LYS A 254 -35.75 -23.64 -15.58
N GLU A 255 -36.96 -23.18 -15.27
CA GLU A 255 -37.21 -21.77 -14.94
C GLU A 255 -36.45 -21.34 -13.68
N LYS A 256 -36.38 -22.22 -12.68
CA LYS A 256 -35.64 -21.99 -11.44
C LYS A 256 -34.13 -21.95 -11.69
N LEU A 257 -33.61 -22.86 -12.51
CA LEU A 257 -32.20 -22.90 -12.88
C LEU A 257 -31.78 -21.67 -13.70
N GLN A 258 -32.62 -21.29 -14.67
CA GLN A 258 -32.44 -20.13 -15.54
C GLN A 258 -32.45 -18.82 -14.75
N ASN A 259 -33.41 -18.65 -13.83
CA ASN A 259 -33.45 -17.50 -12.93
C ASN A 259 -32.22 -17.45 -12.01
N SER A 260 -31.82 -18.60 -11.45
CA SER A 260 -30.63 -18.69 -10.61
C SER A 260 -29.35 -18.35 -11.39
N LEU A 261 -29.23 -18.79 -12.65
CA LEU A 261 -28.12 -18.44 -13.53
C LEU A 261 -28.10 -16.94 -13.83
N TYR A 262 -29.26 -16.37 -14.17
CA TYR A 262 -29.36 -14.94 -14.45
C TYR A 262 -28.96 -14.11 -13.23
N GLU A 263 -29.43 -14.45 -12.03
CA GLU A 263 -29.04 -13.74 -10.79
C GLU A 263 -27.55 -13.89 -10.46
N ARG A 264 -26.93 -15.03 -10.79
CA ARG A 264 -25.47 -15.20 -10.66
C ARG A 264 -24.69 -14.32 -11.63
N LEU A 265 -25.17 -14.18 -12.87
CA LEU A 265 -24.48 -13.41 -13.91
C LEU A 265 -24.75 -11.91 -13.81
N LYS A 266 -25.95 -11.53 -13.40
CA LYS A 266 -26.33 -10.14 -13.20
C LYS A 266 -25.29 -9.46 -12.33
N ILE A 267 -24.74 -8.36 -12.84
CA ILE A 267 -23.94 -7.47 -12.00
C ILE A 267 -24.93 -6.97 -10.95
N LYS A 268 -24.77 -7.44 -9.71
CA LYS A 268 -25.48 -6.80 -8.60
C LYS A 268 -25.11 -5.34 -8.72
N ASP A 269 -26.11 -4.46 -8.77
CA ASP A 269 -25.86 -3.04 -8.60
C ASP A 269 -24.93 -2.98 -7.40
N VAL A 270 -23.66 -2.68 -7.68
CA VAL A 270 -22.80 -2.12 -6.68
C VAL A 270 -23.62 -0.89 -6.40
N LYS A 271 -24.42 -0.92 -5.31
CA LYS A 271 -24.74 0.29 -4.58
C LYS A 271 -23.43 1.01 -4.69
N GLU A 272 -23.43 2.13 -5.39
CA GLU A 272 -22.31 3.02 -5.29
C GLU A 272 -22.12 3.13 -3.77
N GLU A 273 -21.15 2.39 -3.21
CA GLU A 273 -20.13 3.09 -2.50
C GLU A 273 -19.75 4.14 -3.52
N LYS A 274 -20.45 5.29 -3.39
CA LYS A 274 -19.92 6.56 -3.80
C LYS A 274 -18.48 6.37 -3.41
N LYS A 275 -17.58 6.24 -4.40
CA LYS A 275 -16.18 6.56 -4.15
C LYS A 275 -16.34 7.89 -3.46
N SER A 276 -16.17 7.92 -2.13
CA SER A 276 -16.41 9.11 -1.35
C SER A 276 -15.66 10.14 -2.13
N THR A 277 -16.35 11.16 -2.67
CA THR A 277 -15.73 12.20 -3.47
C THR A 277 -14.46 12.53 -2.74
N ILE A 278 -13.31 12.10 -3.27
CA ILE A 278 -12.13 11.98 -2.43
C ILE A 278 -11.85 13.40 -2.00
N ASP A 279 -11.97 13.63 -0.70
CA ASP A 279 -11.95 14.97 -0.16
C ASP A 279 -10.48 15.42 -0.17
N THR A 280 -10.04 15.89 -1.35
CA THR A 280 -8.68 16.36 -1.57
C THR A 280 -8.34 17.49 -0.60
N HIS A 281 -9.35 18.27 -0.21
CA HIS A 281 -9.24 19.31 0.80
C HIS A 281 -8.91 18.71 2.18
N ALA A 282 -9.61 17.65 2.58
CA ALA A 282 -9.27 16.93 3.81
C ALA A 282 -7.84 16.35 3.77
N ILE A 283 -7.39 15.80 2.63
CA ILE A 283 -6.04 15.24 2.48
C ILE A 283 -4.96 16.33 2.65
N ILE A 284 -5.15 17.50 2.02
CA ILE A 284 -4.16 18.59 2.13
C ILE A 284 -4.18 19.24 3.52
N MET A 285 -5.35 19.29 4.16
CA MET A 285 -5.48 19.75 5.56
C MET A 285 -4.84 18.75 6.54
N ASP A 286 -4.92 17.45 6.28
CA ASP A 286 -4.17 16.44 7.03
C ASP A 286 -2.66 16.61 6.85
N ALA A 287 -2.19 16.89 5.63
CA ALA A 287 -0.78 17.20 5.39
C ALA A 287 -0.33 18.43 6.20
N LEU A 288 -1.16 19.47 6.29
CA LEU A 288 -0.91 20.65 7.12
C LEU A 288 -0.79 20.29 8.60
N ARG A 289 -1.71 19.49 9.15
CA ARG A 289 -1.67 19.06 10.57
C ARG A 289 -0.43 18.21 10.87
N ILE A 290 -0.07 17.30 9.96
CA ILE A 290 1.16 16.51 10.08
C ILE A 290 2.37 17.43 10.14
N LEU A 291 2.50 18.38 9.21
CA LEU A 291 3.62 19.32 9.22
C LEU A 291 3.63 20.18 10.50
N ALA A 292 2.46 20.62 10.95
CA ALA A 292 2.29 21.40 12.18
C ALA A 292 2.72 20.63 13.44
N SER A 293 2.65 19.29 13.46
CA SER A 293 3.17 18.50 14.59
C SER A 293 4.69 18.70 14.85
N THR A 294 5.42 19.24 13.86
CA THR A 294 6.82 19.68 14.04
C THR A 294 6.96 20.75 15.12
N GLY A 295 5.90 21.52 15.41
CA GLY A 295 5.91 22.60 16.40
C GLY A 295 6.27 22.12 17.81
N GLU A 296 5.76 20.95 18.23
CA GLU A 296 6.10 20.37 19.54
C GLU A 296 7.58 19.98 19.62
N GLN A 297 8.13 19.48 18.52
CA GLN A 297 9.55 19.13 18.43
C GLN A 297 10.42 20.38 18.43
N PHE A 298 10.04 21.44 17.71
CA PHE A 298 10.73 22.73 17.78
C PHE A 298 10.71 23.34 19.17
N LYS A 299 9.63 23.18 19.93
CA LYS A 299 9.57 23.60 21.33
C LYS A 299 10.60 22.86 22.19
N ALA A 300 10.61 21.53 22.13
CA ALA A 300 11.55 20.70 22.88
C ALA A 300 13.01 20.97 22.48
N ILE A 301 13.28 21.15 21.19
CA ILE A 301 14.58 21.52 20.67
C ILE A 301 15.00 22.91 21.16
N ALA A 302 14.11 23.90 21.14
CA ALA A 302 14.41 25.24 21.62
C ALA A 302 14.83 25.20 23.10
N GLU A 303 14.11 24.46 23.95
CA GLU A 303 14.47 24.30 25.37
C GLU A 303 15.87 23.69 25.54
N LYS A 304 16.22 22.67 24.74
CA LYS A 304 17.56 22.06 24.76
C LYS A 304 18.65 22.97 24.22
N VAL A 305 18.38 23.68 23.12
CA VAL A 305 19.30 24.64 22.51
C VAL A 305 19.60 25.79 23.47
N ASN A 306 18.57 26.33 24.16
CA ASN A 306 18.76 27.37 25.16
C ASN A 306 19.55 26.85 26.36
N PHE A 307 19.25 25.66 26.85
CA PHE A 307 20.00 25.03 27.92
C PHE A 307 21.49 24.84 27.57
N ASN A 308 21.79 24.33 26.37
CA ASN A 308 23.16 24.15 25.90
C ASN A 308 23.89 25.50 25.68
N HIS A 309 23.16 26.51 25.19
CA HIS A 309 23.67 27.88 25.07
C HIS A 309 24.07 28.45 26.43
N GLU A 310 23.22 28.33 27.45
CA GLU A 310 23.50 28.80 28.81
C GLU A 310 24.73 28.14 29.43
N ILE A 311 24.91 26.82 29.21
CA ILE A 311 26.11 26.10 29.64
C ILE A 311 27.36 26.70 28.99
N LEU A 312 27.39 26.83 27.66
CA LEU A 312 28.55 27.39 26.96
C LEU A 312 28.83 28.86 27.34
N GLN A 313 27.78 29.66 27.58
CA GLN A 313 27.96 31.04 28.04
C GLN A 313 28.51 31.08 29.46
N SER A 314 28.11 30.15 30.34
CA SER A 314 28.63 30.05 31.71
C SER A 314 30.10 29.65 31.74
N GLU A 315 30.55 28.79 30.82
CA GLU A 315 31.97 28.41 30.67
C GLU A 315 32.88 29.57 30.24
N LYS A 316 32.32 30.58 29.55
CA LYS A 316 33.03 31.78 29.09
C LYS A 316 33.09 32.89 30.16
N LYS A 317 32.34 32.76 31.27
CA LYS A 317 32.28 33.80 32.31
C LYS A 317 33.63 33.95 33.02
N THR A 318 34.36 35.00 32.65
CA THR A 318 35.45 35.54 33.47
C THR A 318 34.90 36.65 34.36
N PHE A 319 35.47 36.90 35.55
CA PHE A 319 35.02 37.95 36.49
C PHE A 319 34.80 39.34 35.82
N LYS A 320 35.59 39.67 34.79
CA LYS A 320 35.43 40.89 33.97
C LYS A 320 34.13 40.94 33.16
N ASP A 321 33.64 39.81 32.63
CA ASP A 321 32.39 39.74 31.86
C ASP A 321 31.15 39.95 32.74
N ALA A 322 31.21 39.52 34.01
CA ALA A 322 30.15 39.77 34.97
C ALA A 322 30.01 41.26 35.29
N ILE A 323 31.13 41.97 35.46
CA ILE A 323 31.18 43.43 35.70
C ILE A 323 30.67 44.20 34.47
N LEU A 324 31.10 43.82 33.26
CA LEU A 324 30.65 44.44 32.01
C LEU A 324 29.15 44.24 31.74
N ARG A 325 28.59 43.07 32.04
CA ARG A 325 27.14 42.82 31.94
C ARG A 325 26.33 43.58 32.99
N PHE A 326 26.84 43.69 34.22
CA PHE A 326 26.22 44.52 35.26
C PHE A 326 26.14 45.99 34.84
N LEU A 327 27.23 46.54 34.29
CA LEU A 327 27.24 47.90 33.75
C LEU A 327 26.26 48.05 32.56
N ARG A 328 26.22 47.10 31.63
CA ARG A 328 25.26 47.15 30.50
C ARG A 328 23.81 47.10 30.94
N ASN A 329 23.46 46.28 31.94
CA ASN A 329 22.12 46.25 32.53
C ASN A 329 21.75 47.58 33.21
N LEU A 330 22.72 48.28 33.82
CA LEU A 330 22.49 49.60 34.42
C LEU A 330 22.23 50.70 33.37
N PHE A 331 22.78 50.56 32.16
CA PHE A 331 22.69 51.55 31.07
C PHE A 331 21.72 51.15 29.94
N GLY A 332 20.97 50.05 30.08
CA GLY A 332 20.01 49.60 29.07
C GLY A 332 20.63 49.20 27.72
N LEU A 333 21.91 48.79 27.72
CA LEU A 333 22.63 48.43 26.49
C LEU A 333 22.34 46.96 26.11
N GLU A 334 22.13 46.70 24.82
CA GLU A 334 21.84 45.36 24.30
C GLU A 334 22.96 44.35 24.62
N GLU A 335 22.58 43.10 24.92
CA GLU A 335 23.54 42.02 25.12
C GLU A 335 24.36 41.79 23.83
N PRO A 336 25.66 41.44 23.95
CA PRO A 336 26.52 41.26 22.80
C PRO A 336 26.00 40.09 21.95
N PRO A 337 26.00 40.24 20.60
CA PRO A 337 25.44 39.23 19.71
C PRO A 337 26.23 37.92 19.82
N VAL A 338 25.53 36.83 20.15
CA VAL A 338 26.14 35.50 20.22
C VAL A 338 25.99 34.81 18.85
N SER A 339 27.11 34.41 18.28
CA SER A 339 27.16 33.66 17.02
C SER A 339 27.85 32.32 17.19
N TYR A 340 27.36 31.31 16.48
CA TYR A 340 27.93 29.95 16.44
C TYR A 340 28.29 29.59 15.02
N ASP A 341 29.55 29.21 14.81
CA ASP A 341 30.01 28.66 13.55
C ASP A 341 29.75 27.15 13.54
N ILE A 342 28.85 26.72 12.67
CA ILE A 342 28.49 25.31 12.48
C ILE A 342 28.95 24.82 11.11
N PHE A 343 29.07 23.50 10.98
CA PHE A 343 29.27 22.85 9.68
C PHE A 343 27.99 22.14 9.26
N ILE A 344 27.45 22.51 8.11
CA ILE A 344 26.32 21.84 7.49
C ILE A 344 26.86 20.93 6.39
N THR A 345 26.48 19.66 6.43
CA THR A 345 26.86 18.70 5.39
C THR A 345 25.80 18.69 4.29
N ASP A 346 26.20 18.99 3.06
CA ASP A 346 25.32 18.81 1.89
C ASP A 346 25.14 17.30 1.63
N LYS A 347 23.89 16.84 1.63
CA LYS A 347 23.57 15.41 1.49
C LYS A 347 23.81 14.85 0.09
N ARG A 348 23.94 15.70 -0.94
CA ARG A 348 24.15 15.29 -2.33
C ARG A 348 25.62 15.24 -2.70
N THR A 349 26.42 16.17 -2.17
CA THR A 349 27.84 16.30 -2.52
C THR A 349 28.78 15.90 -1.38
N GLU A 350 28.24 15.59 -0.20
CA GLU A 350 28.99 15.30 1.05
C GLU A 350 29.93 16.42 1.51
N THR A 351 29.84 17.60 0.88
CA THR A 351 30.68 18.75 1.21
C THR A 351 30.18 19.42 2.48
N LYS A 352 31.09 19.71 3.41
CA LYS A 352 30.81 20.51 4.61
C LYS A 352 30.92 21.99 4.29
N LYS A 353 29.82 22.73 4.45
CA LYS A 353 29.77 24.19 4.36
C LYS A 353 29.75 24.79 5.76
N LYS A 354 30.62 25.78 6.00
CA LYS A 354 30.59 26.58 7.22
C LYS A 354 29.43 27.57 7.16
N GLU A 355 28.64 27.63 8.22
CA GLU A 355 27.54 28.59 8.36
C GLU A 355 27.56 29.21 9.76
N THR A 356 27.36 30.53 9.84
CA THR A 356 27.32 31.27 11.10
C THR A 356 25.88 31.49 11.51
N ILE A 357 25.47 30.89 12.63
CA ILE A 357 24.17 31.06 13.25
C ILE A 357 24.23 32.19 14.26
N LYS A 358 23.43 33.24 14.04
CA LYS A 358 23.15 34.23 15.08
C LYS A 358 22.12 33.67 16.05
N TYR A 359 22.54 33.38 17.27
CA TYR A 359 21.77 32.61 18.24
C TYR A 359 20.39 33.22 18.52
N ASN A 360 20.33 34.51 18.86
CA ASN A 360 19.09 35.17 19.25
C ASN A 360 18.07 35.17 18.10
N GLU A 361 18.52 35.42 16.86
CA GLU A 361 17.66 35.40 15.66
C GLU A 361 17.14 33.99 15.36
N PHE A 362 18.00 32.99 15.47
CA PHE A 362 17.66 31.58 15.26
C PHE A 362 16.68 31.06 16.32
N TYR A 363 16.95 31.35 17.59
CA TYR A 363 16.08 30.97 18.69
C TYR A 363 14.69 31.63 18.60
N ALA A 364 14.65 32.92 18.27
CA ALA A 364 13.39 33.63 18.03
C ALA A 364 12.60 33.01 16.86
N THR A 365 13.30 32.60 15.79
CA THR A 365 12.71 31.86 14.66
C THR A 365 12.07 30.54 15.11
N LEU A 366 12.77 29.72 15.91
CA LEU A 366 12.23 28.46 16.44
C LEU A 366 10.97 28.69 17.30
N GLN A 367 11.01 29.71 18.17
CA GLN A 367 9.85 30.06 18.99
C GLN A 367 8.67 30.54 18.15
N LYS A 368 8.92 31.36 17.12
CA LYS A 368 7.88 31.82 16.18
C LYS A 368 7.26 30.64 15.44
N LYS A 369 8.07 29.72 14.91
CA LYS A 369 7.60 28.50 14.23
C LYS A 369 6.76 27.62 15.14
N THR A 370 7.18 27.44 16.39
CA THR A 370 6.41 26.72 17.41
C THR A 370 5.00 27.29 17.57
N ARG A 371 4.88 28.62 17.70
CA ARG A 371 3.57 29.29 17.86
C ARG A 371 2.71 29.17 16.61
N VAL A 372 3.29 29.38 15.44
CA VAL A 372 2.59 29.25 14.16
C VAL A 372 2.04 27.83 13.98
N TYR A 373 2.86 26.82 14.22
CA TYR A 373 2.42 25.42 14.07
C TYR A 373 1.40 24.98 15.10
N ALA A 374 1.51 25.45 16.35
CA ALA A 374 0.47 25.23 17.35
C ALA A 374 -0.92 25.73 16.87
N SER A 375 -0.96 26.81 16.06
CA SER A 375 -2.20 27.35 15.51
C SER A 375 -2.88 26.49 14.42
N PHE A 376 -2.28 25.36 14.02
CA PHE A 376 -2.84 24.45 13.02
C PHE A 376 -3.15 23.05 13.57
N ILE A 377 -2.82 22.76 14.84
CA ILE A 377 -3.00 21.40 15.41
C ILE A 377 -4.48 21.07 15.63
N SER A 378 -5.25 22.04 16.13
CA SER A 378 -6.66 21.86 16.51
C SER A 378 -7.60 22.40 15.43
N PRO A 379 -8.59 21.62 14.97
CA PRO A 379 -9.60 22.10 14.01
C PRO A 379 -10.35 23.37 14.44
N ASN A 380 -10.47 23.59 15.75
CA ASN A 380 -11.17 24.75 16.30
C ASN A 380 -10.32 26.03 16.38
N SER A 381 -9.02 25.93 16.12
CA SER A 381 -8.11 27.07 16.24
C SER A 381 -8.31 28.09 15.10
N PRO A 382 -8.12 29.40 15.35
CA PRO A 382 -8.26 30.42 14.30
C PRO A 382 -7.31 30.20 13.11
N GLY A 383 -6.11 29.67 13.36
CA GLY A 383 -5.14 29.36 12.32
C GLY A 383 -5.62 28.22 11.42
N TYR A 384 -6.12 27.14 12.00
CA TYR A 384 -6.71 26.02 11.25
C TYR A 384 -7.89 26.48 10.39
N LYS A 385 -8.89 27.16 10.99
CA LYS A 385 -10.08 27.64 10.27
C LYS A 385 -9.74 28.59 9.12
N LYS A 386 -8.70 29.41 9.30
CA LYS A 386 -8.21 30.30 8.24
C LYS A 386 -7.54 29.53 7.11
N ALA A 387 -6.82 28.44 7.42
CA ALA A 387 -6.21 27.59 6.40
C ALA A 387 -7.27 26.76 5.65
N ASP A 388 -8.23 26.20 6.38
CA ASP A 388 -9.38 25.43 5.87
C ASP A 388 -10.28 26.26 4.93
N SER A 389 -10.30 27.58 5.08
CA SER A 389 -11.03 28.46 4.17
C SER A 389 -10.27 28.84 2.88
N GLN A 390 -9.01 28.43 2.73
CA GLN A 390 -8.24 28.65 1.52
C GLN A 390 -8.49 27.54 0.49
N ASN A 391 -8.21 27.82 -0.78
CA ASN A 391 -8.20 26.78 -1.81
C ASN A 391 -6.97 25.86 -1.66
N ASP A 392 -7.09 24.62 -2.14
CA ASP A 392 -6.06 23.59 -2.00
C ASP A 392 -4.71 24.01 -2.60
N SER A 393 -4.71 24.77 -3.70
CA SER A 393 -3.49 25.28 -4.33
C SER A 393 -2.70 26.23 -3.42
N ALA A 394 -3.39 27.14 -2.71
CA ALA A 394 -2.76 28.07 -1.78
C ALA A 394 -2.22 27.33 -0.54
N ILE A 395 -2.93 26.30 -0.07
CA ILE A 395 -2.47 25.44 1.02
C ILE A 395 -1.21 24.68 0.58
N LEU A 396 -1.21 24.07 -0.60
CA LEU A 396 -0.06 23.36 -1.14
C LEU A 396 1.17 24.28 -1.30
N GLU A 397 1.00 25.49 -1.82
CA GLU A 397 2.08 26.46 -1.96
C GLU A 397 2.68 26.83 -0.58
N TYR A 398 1.81 27.10 0.39
CA TYR A 398 2.22 27.36 1.77
C TYR A 398 3.02 26.18 2.33
N LEU A 399 2.54 24.94 2.17
CA LEU A 399 3.22 23.73 2.66
C LEU A 399 4.59 23.53 2.00
N ASN A 400 4.70 23.74 0.68
CA ASN A 400 5.97 23.66 -0.03
C ASN A 400 6.98 24.69 0.48
N LYS A 401 6.53 25.93 0.71
CA LYS A 401 7.37 26.98 1.30
C LYS A 401 7.82 26.61 2.71
N GLN A 402 6.91 26.13 3.56
CA GLN A 402 7.23 25.69 4.91
C GLN A 402 8.24 24.53 4.93
N MET A 403 8.15 23.61 3.98
CA MET A 403 9.10 22.50 3.84
C MET A 403 10.51 22.96 3.52
N VAL A 404 10.68 23.90 2.58
CA VAL A 404 11.99 24.46 2.25
C VAL A 404 12.61 25.15 3.47
N GLU A 405 11.83 26.00 4.15
CA GLU A 405 12.24 26.69 5.37
C GLU A 405 12.64 25.70 6.49
N ASN A 406 11.82 24.66 6.72
CA ASN A 406 12.08 23.68 7.77
C ASN A 406 13.29 22.80 7.47
N ASN A 407 13.53 22.43 6.22
CA ASN A 407 14.72 21.66 5.84
C ASN A 407 16.00 22.44 6.13
N HIS A 408 16.00 23.76 5.93
CA HIS A 408 17.14 24.60 6.28
C HIS A 408 17.35 24.69 7.80
N ILE A 409 16.29 24.93 8.58
CA ILE A 409 16.34 24.90 10.05
C ILE A 409 16.85 23.55 10.55
N PHE A 410 16.40 22.46 9.94
CA PHE A 410 16.82 21.11 10.30
C PHE A 410 18.31 20.87 10.08
N ALA A 411 18.86 21.36 8.98
CA ALA A 411 20.29 21.32 8.71
C ALA A 411 21.10 22.11 9.75
N GLN A 412 20.61 23.31 10.11
CA GLN A 412 21.20 24.13 11.18
C GLN A 412 21.18 23.42 12.54
N LEU A 413 20.09 22.74 12.88
CA LEU A 413 19.97 22.01 14.15
C LEU A 413 20.91 20.81 14.26
N TYR A 414 21.16 20.08 13.16
CA TYR A 414 22.20 19.03 13.15
C TYR A 414 23.59 19.62 13.38
N GLY A 415 23.91 20.73 12.70
CA GLY A 415 25.19 21.41 12.89
C GLY A 415 25.34 21.95 14.31
N LEU A 416 24.26 22.45 14.92
CA LEU A 416 24.26 22.89 16.32
C LEU A 416 24.43 21.71 17.30
N ASP A 417 23.78 20.57 17.08
CA ASP A 417 23.93 19.37 17.91
C ASP A 417 25.39 18.89 17.92
N GLU A 418 26.03 18.84 16.75
CA GLU A 418 27.45 18.50 16.62
C GLU A 418 28.35 19.56 17.29
N PHE A 419 28.05 20.85 17.08
CA PHE A 419 28.78 21.96 17.68
C PHE A 419 28.74 21.91 19.22
N PHE A 420 27.56 21.75 19.83
CA PHE A 420 27.43 21.72 21.29
C PHE A 420 28.17 20.52 21.92
N LYS A 421 28.13 19.36 21.26
CA LYS A 421 28.83 18.14 21.70
C LYS A 421 30.35 18.27 21.62
N ASN A 422 30.87 19.02 20.64
CA ASN A 422 32.31 19.14 20.39
C ASN A 422 32.98 20.34 21.10
N THR A 423 32.23 21.41 21.37
CA THR A 423 32.76 22.68 21.90
C THR A 423 32.85 22.74 23.44
N SER A 424 32.06 21.97 24.18
CA SER A 424 32.07 21.99 25.66
C SER A 424 33.33 21.36 26.25
N LYS A 425 33.84 21.92 27.37
CA LYS A 425 34.97 21.36 28.12
C LYS A 425 34.62 19.96 28.64
N THR A 426 35.62 19.10 28.82
CA THR A 426 35.47 17.67 29.20
C THR A 426 34.57 17.42 30.42
N VAL A 427 34.50 18.36 31.36
CA VAL A 427 33.69 18.25 32.59
C VAL A 427 32.19 18.52 32.35
N ASP A 428 31.84 19.39 31.41
CA ASP A 428 30.45 19.79 31.13
C ASP A 428 29.83 19.05 29.94
N ARG A 429 30.61 18.25 29.20
CA ARG A 429 30.12 17.41 28.08
C ARG A 429 28.97 16.49 28.47
N SER A 430 28.97 15.95 29.68
CA SER A 430 27.90 15.07 30.19
C SER A 430 26.58 15.80 30.43
N ARG A 431 26.60 17.14 30.50
CA ARG A 431 25.42 17.98 30.73
C ARG A 431 24.77 18.44 29.43
N ILE A 432 25.49 18.42 28.30
CA ILE A 432 24.94 18.81 26.99
C ILE A 432 23.78 17.89 26.62
N LYS A 433 22.62 18.49 26.35
CA LYS A 433 21.42 17.77 25.91
C LYS A 433 21.47 17.57 24.40
N GLY A 434 21.54 16.32 23.95
CA GLY A 434 21.49 15.98 22.53
C GLY A 434 20.11 16.23 21.92
N LEU A 435 20.11 16.59 20.63
CA LEU A 435 18.89 16.86 19.84
C LEU A 435 18.46 15.66 18.97
N SER A 436 19.21 14.57 18.97
CA SER A 436 19.08 13.48 18.00
C SER A 436 17.70 12.81 18.00
N MET A 437 17.03 12.72 19.17
CA MET A 437 15.70 12.14 19.30
C MET A 437 14.64 13.00 18.60
N GLU A 438 14.61 14.30 18.89
CA GLU A 438 13.67 15.24 18.27
C GLU A 438 13.96 15.37 16.77
N LEU A 439 15.22 15.41 16.37
CA LEU A 439 15.60 15.46 14.95
C LEU A 439 15.12 14.22 14.18
N MET A 440 15.18 13.04 14.79
CA MET A 440 14.65 11.81 14.19
C MET A 440 13.12 11.86 14.08
N THR A 441 12.42 12.40 15.09
CA THR A 441 10.97 12.60 15.05
C THR A 441 10.56 13.56 13.93
N ILE A 442 11.26 14.70 13.78
CA ILE A 442 11.04 15.66 12.70
C ILE A 442 11.25 15.00 11.32
N LYS A 443 12.29 14.17 11.17
CA LYS A 443 12.52 13.41 9.92
C LYS A 443 11.34 12.50 9.58
N ASN A 444 10.76 11.82 10.57
CA ASN A 444 9.58 10.97 10.36
C ASN A 444 8.32 11.77 10.01
N ILE A 445 8.14 12.96 10.63
CA ILE A 445 7.05 13.89 10.28
C ILE A 445 7.17 14.31 8.81
N VAL A 446 8.38 14.66 8.36
CA VAL A 446 8.65 15.03 6.95
C VAL A 446 8.32 13.89 5.98
N VAL A 447 8.63 12.63 6.33
CA VAL A 447 8.28 11.47 5.50
C VAL A 447 6.75 11.34 5.38
N LYS A 448 6.03 11.39 6.51
CA LYS A 448 4.55 11.30 6.51
C LYS A 448 3.91 12.47 5.75
N PHE A 449 4.45 13.67 5.91
CA PHE A 449 4.02 14.84 5.15
C PHE A 449 4.19 14.62 3.64
N ASN A 450 5.36 14.14 3.21
CA ASN A 450 5.62 13.89 1.79
C ASN A 450 4.70 12.80 1.22
N GLN A 451 4.36 11.78 2.00
CA GLN A 451 3.37 10.76 1.62
C GLN A 451 2.00 11.39 1.38
N LYS A 452 1.49 12.20 2.32
CA LYS A 452 0.20 12.89 2.17
C LYS A 452 0.19 13.91 1.03
N ARG A 453 1.30 14.61 0.82
CA ARG A 453 1.47 15.52 -0.33
C ARG A 453 1.45 14.77 -1.66
N ALA A 454 2.13 13.62 -1.76
CA ALA A 454 2.13 12.81 -2.97
C ALA A 454 0.74 12.20 -3.24
N GLU A 455 0.05 11.75 -2.20
CA GLU A 455 -1.33 11.28 -2.26
C GLU A 455 -2.27 12.37 -2.81
N TYR A 456 -2.20 13.59 -2.26
CA TYR A 456 -2.95 14.73 -2.78
C TYR A 456 -2.65 15.01 -4.26
N LEU A 457 -1.36 15.09 -4.64
CA LEU A 457 -0.96 15.38 -6.02
C LEU A 457 -1.47 14.32 -7.00
N SER A 458 -1.40 13.04 -6.63
CA SER A 458 -1.92 11.94 -7.44
C SER A 458 -3.42 12.08 -7.71
N TYR A 459 -4.21 12.44 -6.70
CA TYR A 459 -5.65 12.62 -6.87
C TYR A 459 -6.00 13.85 -7.70
N VAL A 460 -5.26 14.96 -7.53
CA VAL A 460 -5.46 16.15 -8.37
C VAL A 460 -5.13 15.85 -9.83
N GLU A 461 -4.03 15.14 -10.09
CA GLU A 461 -3.64 14.72 -11.44
C GLU A 461 -4.70 13.78 -12.07
N GLU A 462 -5.22 12.82 -11.31
CA GLU A 462 -6.30 11.92 -11.74
C GLU A 462 -7.57 12.73 -12.08
N GLN A 463 -7.99 13.66 -11.21
CA GLN A 463 -9.16 14.51 -11.46
C GLN A 463 -8.97 15.41 -12.70
N GLU A 464 -7.79 15.96 -12.91
CA GLU A 464 -7.48 16.74 -14.11
C GLU A 464 -7.49 15.89 -15.39
N GLN A 465 -6.98 14.66 -15.33
CA GLN A 465 -7.03 13.71 -16.45
C GLN A 465 -8.46 13.30 -16.78
N MET A 466 -9.28 12.99 -15.78
CA MET A 466 -10.69 12.64 -15.96
C MET A 466 -11.49 13.80 -16.57
N LYS A 467 -11.25 15.04 -16.11
CA LYS A 467 -11.82 16.25 -16.72
C LYS A 467 -11.40 16.44 -18.18
N LYS A 468 -10.14 16.17 -18.52
CA LYS A 468 -9.65 16.21 -19.93
C LYS A 468 -10.29 15.15 -20.81
N LEU A 469 -10.72 14.03 -20.24
CA LEU A 469 -11.41 12.93 -20.92
C LEU A 469 -12.94 13.13 -20.99
N GLY A 470 -13.48 14.23 -20.46
CA GLY A 470 -14.91 14.54 -20.51
C GLY A 470 -15.78 13.70 -19.56
N ILE A 471 -15.15 13.02 -18.59
CA ILE A 471 -15.84 12.25 -17.56
C ILE A 471 -15.93 13.15 -16.33
N SER A 472 -17.09 13.77 -16.13
CA SER A 472 -17.38 14.65 -14.99
C SER A 472 -17.99 13.90 -13.81
#